data_AF-A0A8H6DWK7-F1
#
_entry.id   AF-A0A8H6DWK7-F1
#
_cell.length_a   1.000
_cell.length_b   1.000
_cell.length_c   1.000
_cell.angle_alpha   90.00
_cell.angle_beta   90.00
_cell.angle_gamma   90.00
#
_symmetry.space_group_name_H-M   'P 1'
#
loop_
_entity.id
_entity.type
_entity.pdbx_description
1 polymer ?
#
loop_
_entity_poly.entity_id
_entity_poly.type
_entity_poly.pdbx_seq_one_letter_code
_entity_poly.pdbx_strand_id
1 'polypeptide(L)'
;MHRNPPRSLPATTIAVPAPTPVTSNNSVYQGVHPLVSLQSHQESLATLVHEAIRHLPMRNGPVLSNAELTQSGQVDIATRRLPDFISVTRGPGMRSNLFTGLDTAKGLAVAWQKPLVGVHHMQAHALTPRMVSALKSHAHPSPEPAPKFPFLSVLASGGHTLLIHSASLTHHHVLGSTNDIAIGECLDKIARVVLPAQLLQTTKSTMYGALFEAFAFPDSGLEGQTTLTSPCMQFIQSAESYLSMHGHRYEWYNVPTNHEDAIRRNTTKWGWALNKPLTKSGGGIKINSLEMSFSGITTMVERIVRYGIDPTTRKFNKVERAATEIEMEERMDLARETMRAAFEHLASRVVLGLQSQRDITTSKPAVVMAGGVAANSLLRHILACTLCAHGFPDVELYFPPPKFCTDNAAMIGWAGLEMFEAGYIDPLSIRAIRKWPLDKLLDPPEDG
;
A
#
# COMPACT_ATOMS: atom_id res chain seq x y z
N MET A 1 15.33 -22.61 26.29
CA MET A 1 15.66 -22.03 24.97
C MET A 1 17.15 -21.68 24.97
N HIS A 2 18.00 -22.52 24.39
CA HIS A 2 19.42 -22.18 24.22
C HIS A 2 19.54 -21.12 23.12
N ARG A 3 19.91 -19.89 23.52
CA ARG A 3 20.28 -18.81 22.61
C ARG A 3 21.69 -19.08 22.11
N ASN A 4 21.83 -19.48 20.85
CA ASN A 4 23.12 -19.35 20.16
C ASN A 4 23.28 -17.89 19.74
N PRO A 5 24.48 -17.29 19.90
CA PRO A 5 24.72 -15.93 19.43
C PRO A 5 24.61 -15.86 17.90
N PRO A 6 24.17 -14.73 17.34
CA PRO A 6 24.09 -14.55 15.89
C PRO A 6 25.51 -14.65 15.31
N ARG A 7 25.73 -15.60 14.40
CA ARG A 7 26.90 -15.55 13.51
C ARG A 7 26.78 -14.27 12.70
N SER A 8 27.80 -13.42 12.74
CA SER A 8 27.92 -12.28 11.84
C SER A 8 27.93 -12.79 10.40
N LEU A 9 26.79 -12.69 9.71
CA LEU A 9 26.69 -13.02 8.30
C LEU A 9 27.44 -11.94 7.50
N PRO A 10 28.25 -12.31 6.50
CA PRO A 10 28.89 -11.35 5.61
C PRO A 10 27.81 -10.54 4.86
N ALA A 11 28.16 -9.32 4.43
CA ALA A 11 27.28 -8.37 3.75
C ALA A 11 26.25 -9.06 2.83
N THR A 12 24.97 -8.96 3.22
CA THR A 12 23.86 -9.62 2.52
C THR A 12 23.66 -8.99 1.15
N THR A 13 24.13 -9.63 0.08
CA THR A 13 23.75 -9.24 -1.29
C THR A 13 22.26 -9.59 -1.49
N ILE A 14 21.43 -8.57 -1.66
CA ILE A 14 19.98 -8.74 -1.85
C ILE A 14 19.69 -8.62 -3.34
N ALA A 15 19.33 -9.75 -3.95
CA ALA A 15 18.87 -9.80 -5.33
C ALA A 15 17.38 -10.09 -5.34
N VAL A 16 16.58 -9.15 -5.86
CA VAL A 16 15.15 -9.37 -6.09
C VAL A 16 14.95 -9.51 -7.59
N PRO A 17 14.78 -10.73 -8.13
CA PRO A 17 14.37 -10.90 -9.52
C PRO A 17 13.06 -10.15 -9.77
N ALA A 18 12.86 -9.67 -11.00
CA ALA A 18 11.64 -8.92 -11.34
C ALA A 18 10.41 -9.77 -10.98
N PRO A 19 9.46 -9.24 -10.17
CA PRO A 19 8.32 -10.03 -9.72
C PRO A 19 7.40 -10.34 -10.90
N THR A 20 7.24 -11.62 -11.23
CA THR A 20 6.19 -12.09 -12.13
C THR A 20 4.86 -12.11 -11.36
N PRO A 21 3.84 -11.31 -11.75
CA PRO A 21 2.61 -11.24 -11.00
C PRO A 21 1.80 -12.54 -11.13
N VAL A 22 1.45 -13.15 -10.00
CA VAL A 22 0.38 -14.17 -9.92
C VAL A 22 -0.92 -13.44 -9.67
N THR A 23 -1.56 -12.98 -10.74
CA THR A 23 -2.88 -12.35 -10.65
C THR A 23 -3.86 -13.18 -11.43
N SER A 24 -4.82 -13.81 -10.76
CA SER A 24 -5.92 -14.46 -11.43
C SER A 24 -6.85 -13.42 -12.06
N ASN A 25 -7.31 -13.67 -13.29
CA ASN A 25 -8.28 -12.79 -13.95
C ASN A 25 -9.66 -13.03 -13.33
N ASN A 26 -10.08 -12.13 -12.44
CA ASN A 26 -11.39 -12.19 -11.80
C ASN A 26 -12.38 -11.16 -12.38
N SER A 27 -12.13 -10.63 -13.58
CA SER A 27 -12.93 -9.53 -14.15
C SER A 27 -14.42 -9.89 -14.26
N VAL A 28 -14.74 -11.15 -14.54
CA VAL A 28 -16.11 -11.67 -14.62
C VAL A 28 -16.86 -11.57 -13.28
N TYR A 29 -16.15 -11.66 -12.16
CA TYR A 29 -16.73 -11.68 -10.81
C TYR A 29 -16.73 -10.30 -10.13
N GLN A 30 -16.19 -9.26 -10.79
CA GLN A 30 -16.09 -7.90 -10.27
C GLN A 30 -15.43 -7.82 -8.86
N GLY A 31 -14.55 -8.77 -8.55
CA GLY A 31 -13.90 -8.93 -7.26
C GLY A 31 -13.15 -10.26 -7.18
N VAL A 32 -12.31 -10.47 -6.16
CA VAL A 32 -11.52 -11.71 -6.02
C VAL A 32 -12.45 -12.90 -5.78
N HIS A 33 -12.48 -13.85 -6.72
CA HIS A 33 -13.27 -15.07 -6.56
C HIS A 33 -12.41 -16.18 -5.91
N PRO A 34 -12.80 -16.74 -4.75
CA PRO A 34 -11.94 -17.63 -3.97
C PRO A 34 -11.42 -18.85 -4.75
N LEU A 35 -12.29 -19.52 -5.53
CA LEU A 35 -11.91 -20.72 -6.28
C LEU A 35 -10.95 -20.41 -7.44
N VAL A 36 -11.19 -19.31 -8.15
CA VAL A 36 -10.36 -18.90 -9.30
C VAL A 36 -8.98 -18.44 -8.81
N SER A 37 -8.96 -17.74 -7.67
CA SER A 37 -7.74 -17.40 -6.97
C SER A 37 -6.98 -18.65 -6.52
N LEU A 38 -7.64 -19.62 -5.87
CA LEU A 38 -7.00 -20.86 -5.44
C LEU A 38 -6.38 -21.64 -6.61
N GLN A 39 -7.14 -21.84 -7.69
CA GLN A 39 -6.67 -22.55 -8.88
C GLN A 39 -5.42 -21.87 -9.46
N SER A 40 -5.44 -20.54 -9.59
CA SER A 40 -4.28 -19.79 -10.08
C SER A 40 -3.05 -19.95 -9.18
N HIS A 41 -3.21 -19.95 -7.85
CA HIS A 41 -2.10 -20.23 -6.94
C HIS A 41 -1.55 -21.65 -7.13
N GLN A 42 -2.42 -22.66 -7.28
CA GLN A 42 -2.00 -24.05 -7.48
C GLN A 42 -1.27 -24.28 -8.80
N GLU A 43 -1.72 -23.64 -9.88
CA GLU A 43 -1.11 -23.76 -11.22
C GLU A 43 0.21 -22.98 -11.34
N SER A 44 0.31 -21.83 -10.68
CA SER A 44 1.43 -20.90 -10.91
C SER A 44 2.61 -21.12 -9.96
N LEU A 45 2.36 -21.52 -8.71
CA LEU A 45 3.36 -21.47 -7.64
C LEU A 45 4.58 -22.36 -7.93
N ALA A 46 4.36 -23.61 -8.34
CA ALA A 46 5.45 -24.54 -8.63
C ALA A 46 6.32 -24.05 -9.81
N THR A 47 5.69 -23.51 -10.86
CA THR A 47 6.37 -22.95 -12.03
C THR A 47 7.23 -21.74 -11.66
N LEU A 48 6.72 -20.85 -10.80
CA LEU A 48 7.47 -19.68 -10.33
C LEU A 48 8.62 -20.05 -9.40
N VAL A 49 8.44 -21.05 -8.52
CA VAL A 49 9.54 -21.57 -7.70
C VAL A 49 10.62 -22.17 -8.60
N HIS A 50 10.23 -22.94 -9.62
CA HIS A 50 11.16 -23.51 -10.60
C HIS A 50 11.93 -22.43 -11.37
N GLU A 51 11.27 -21.33 -11.75
CA GLU A 51 11.90 -20.18 -12.38
C GLU A 51 12.83 -19.42 -11.42
N ALA A 52 12.40 -19.18 -10.18
CA ALA A 52 13.19 -18.48 -9.16
C ALA A 52 14.50 -19.22 -8.84
N ILE A 53 14.48 -20.55 -8.82
CA ILE A 53 15.68 -21.39 -8.64
C ILE A 53 16.77 -21.08 -9.67
N ARG A 54 16.41 -20.72 -10.91
CA ARG A 54 17.38 -20.39 -11.98
C ARG A 54 18.17 -19.12 -11.68
N HIS A 55 17.62 -18.25 -10.84
CA HIS A 55 18.22 -16.98 -10.43
C HIS A 55 19.05 -17.12 -9.14
N LEU A 56 19.09 -18.31 -8.52
CA LEU A 56 19.93 -18.54 -7.35
C LEU A 56 21.43 -18.47 -7.74
N PRO A 57 22.30 -18.03 -6.82
CA PRO A 57 23.74 -18.05 -7.05
C PRO A 57 24.27 -19.44 -7.36
N MET A 58 25.37 -19.52 -8.12
CA MET A 58 26.10 -20.78 -8.29
C MET A 58 26.71 -21.21 -6.95
N ARG A 59 26.66 -22.51 -6.66
CA ARG A 59 27.08 -23.10 -5.38
C ARG A 59 28.53 -22.77 -5.01
N ASN A 60 29.42 -22.75 -6.01
CA ASN A 60 30.84 -22.43 -5.87
C ASN A 60 31.22 -21.12 -6.60
N GLY A 61 30.24 -20.28 -6.92
CA GLY A 61 30.48 -19.01 -7.60
C GLY A 61 31.00 -17.91 -6.66
N PRO A 62 31.59 -16.83 -7.20
CA PRO A 62 31.92 -15.65 -6.41
C PRO A 62 30.66 -15.04 -5.77
N VAL A 63 30.84 -14.19 -4.76
CA VAL A 63 29.75 -13.35 -4.25
C VAL A 63 29.25 -12.50 -5.42
N LEU A 64 28.00 -12.72 -5.82
CA LEU A 64 27.45 -12.15 -7.06
C LEU A 64 27.48 -10.63 -7.04
N SER A 65 27.87 -10.06 -8.17
CA SER A 65 27.52 -8.69 -8.55
C SER A 65 26.11 -8.65 -9.16
N ASN A 66 25.40 -7.52 -9.07
CA ASN A 66 24.04 -7.37 -9.63
C ASN A 66 23.93 -7.70 -11.13
N ALA A 67 25.04 -7.62 -11.88
CA ALA A 67 25.09 -7.91 -13.30
C ALA A 67 25.09 -9.42 -13.64
N GLU A 68 25.44 -10.28 -12.67
CA GLU A 68 25.55 -11.74 -12.88
C GLU A 68 24.25 -12.49 -12.53
N LEU A 69 23.32 -11.84 -11.82
CA LEU A 69 22.02 -12.38 -11.40
C LEU A 69 21.00 -12.52 -12.54
N THR A 70 21.28 -11.94 -13.71
CA THR A 70 20.43 -11.98 -14.90
C THR A 70 20.83 -13.06 -15.91
N GLN A 71 21.93 -13.80 -15.68
CA GLN A 71 22.30 -14.91 -16.56
C GLN A 71 21.52 -16.18 -16.20
N SER A 72 20.49 -16.47 -17.00
CA SER A 72 19.73 -17.72 -16.93
C SER A 72 20.63 -18.90 -17.30
N GLY A 73 21.02 -19.71 -16.31
CA GLY A 73 21.75 -20.96 -16.53
C GLY A 73 20.82 -22.18 -16.53
N GLN A 74 21.38 -23.37 -16.79
CA GLN A 74 20.65 -24.65 -16.67
C GLN A 74 20.04 -24.81 -15.27
N VAL A 75 18.89 -25.51 -15.21
CA VAL A 75 18.04 -25.64 -14.01
C VAL A 75 18.47 -26.83 -13.14
N ASP A 76 19.76 -26.98 -12.89
CA ASP A 76 20.21 -27.97 -11.94
C ASP A 76 20.39 -27.34 -10.57
N ILE A 77 19.44 -27.59 -9.67
CA ILE A 77 19.50 -27.12 -8.27
C ILE A 77 20.78 -27.57 -7.56
N ALA A 78 21.39 -28.70 -7.95
CA ALA A 78 22.63 -29.19 -7.35
C ALA A 78 23.82 -28.25 -7.58
N THR A 79 23.75 -27.47 -8.67
CA THR A 79 24.75 -26.47 -9.05
C THR A 79 24.51 -25.11 -8.41
N ARG A 80 23.38 -24.92 -7.72
CA ARG A 80 22.95 -23.65 -7.11
C ARG A 80 23.19 -23.65 -5.60
N ARG A 81 23.45 -22.46 -5.06
CA ARG A 81 23.49 -22.21 -3.62
C ARG A 81 22.04 -22.16 -3.11
N LEU A 82 21.71 -23.10 -2.23
CA LEU A 82 20.40 -23.13 -1.59
C LEU A 82 20.20 -21.91 -0.67
N PRO A 83 18.95 -21.42 -0.52
CA PRO A 83 18.63 -20.40 0.46
C PRO A 83 19.00 -20.82 1.89
N ASP A 84 19.29 -19.85 2.75
CA ASP A 84 19.60 -20.09 4.15
C ASP A 84 18.35 -20.31 5.01
N PHE A 85 17.20 -19.80 4.56
CA PHE A 85 15.88 -20.01 5.16
C PHE A 85 14.78 -19.87 4.08
N ILE A 86 13.54 -20.22 4.42
CA ILE A 86 12.37 -20.02 3.58
C ILE A 86 11.34 -19.20 4.36
N SER A 87 10.86 -18.11 3.78
CA SER A 87 9.75 -17.32 4.32
C SER A 87 8.48 -17.49 3.51
N VAL A 88 7.33 -17.48 4.18
CA VAL A 88 6.02 -17.59 3.54
C VAL A 88 4.97 -16.79 4.28
N THR A 89 3.99 -16.22 3.57
CA THR A 89 2.83 -15.59 4.19
C THR A 89 2.04 -16.63 4.98
N ARG A 90 2.00 -16.51 6.31
CA ARG A 90 1.18 -17.37 7.18
C ARG A 90 -0.25 -16.81 7.35
N GLY A 91 -0.42 -15.49 7.23
CA GLY A 91 -1.71 -14.82 7.27
C GLY A 91 -1.57 -13.30 7.42
N PRO A 92 -2.67 -12.54 7.53
CA PRO A 92 -4.05 -12.96 7.24
C PRO A 92 -4.29 -13.24 5.74
N GLY A 93 -5.43 -13.85 5.40
CA GLY A 93 -5.79 -14.12 4.00
C GLY A 93 -6.81 -15.26 3.82
N MET A 94 -7.15 -15.58 2.58
CA MET A 94 -8.00 -16.73 2.27
C MET A 94 -7.29 -18.03 2.61
N ARG A 95 -7.85 -18.81 3.55
CA ARG A 95 -7.21 -19.99 4.14
C ARG A 95 -6.74 -21.00 3.09
N SER A 96 -7.57 -21.29 2.08
CA SER A 96 -7.22 -22.20 0.97
C SER A 96 -5.97 -21.74 0.21
N ASN A 97 -5.87 -20.46 -0.12
CA ASN A 97 -4.73 -19.89 -0.84
C ASN A 97 -3.47 -19.88 0.02
N LEU A 98 -3.62 -19.56 1.31
CA LEU A 98 -2.52 -19.59 2.26
C LEU A 98 -1.95 -21.01 2.42
N PHE A 99 -2.79 -22.04 2.43
CA PHE A 99 -2.34 -23.44 2.49
C PHE A 99 -1.45 -23.80 1.29
N THR A 100 -1.85 -23.43 0.07
CA THR A 100 -1.03 -23.70 -1.11
C THR A 100 0.40 -23.15 -0.98
N GLY A 101 0.54 -21.92 -0.50
CA GLY A 101 1.85 -21.31 -0.24
C GLY A 101 2.60 -21.96 0.91
N LEU A 102 1.92 -22.14 2.04
CA LEU A 102 2.50 -22.64 3.29
C LEU A 102 2.99 -24.08 3.15
N ASP A 103 2.20 -24.96 2.54
CA ASP A 103 2.56 -26.37 2.38
C ASP A 103 3.70 -26.54 1.36
N THR A 104 3.73 -25.72 0.32
CA THR A 104 4.89 -25.64 -0.60
C THR A 104 6.15 -25.22 0.15
N ALA A 105 6.06 -24.17 0.98
CA ALA A 105 7.20 -23.70 1.77
C ALA A 105 7.70 -24.73 2.78
N LYS A 106 6.80 -25.47 3.44
CA LYS A 106 7.16 -26.61 4.31
C LYS A 106 7.85 -27.72 3.52
N GLY A 107 7.32 -28.06 2.35
CA GLY A 107 7.95 -29.07 1.47
C GLY A 107 9.38 -28.69 1.11
N LEU A 108 9.62 -27.44 0.71
CA LEU A 108 10.96 -26.92 0.44
C LEU A 108 11.84 -26.92 1.70
N ALA A 109 11.31 -26.52 2.86
CA ALA A 109 12.04 -26.49 4.12
C ALA A 109 12.50 -27.87 4.57
N VAL A 110 11.63 -28.88 4.44
CA VAL A 110 11.95 -30.28 4.71
C VAL A 110 12.95 -30.82 3.68
N ALA A 111 12.72 -30.59 2.39
CA ALA A 111 13.61 -31.11 1.34
C ALA A 111 15.02 -30.53 1.41
N TRP A 112 15.16 -29.25 1.73
CA TRP A 112 16.45 -28.55 1.80
C TRP A 112 17.05 -28.48 3.20
N GLN A 113 16.33 -28.98 4.22
CA GLN A 113 16.73 -28.90 5.64
C GLN A 113 17.03 -27.46 6.07
N LYS A 114 16.12 -26.54 5.71
CA LYS A 114 16.25 -25.11 5.99
C LYS A 114 15.16 -24.62 6.96
N PRO A 115 15.46 -23.64 7.82
CA PRO A 115 14.48 -23.01 8.68
C PRO A 115 13.31 -22.41 7.88
N LEU A 116 12.12 -22.47 8.47
CA LEU A 116 10.90 -21.86 7.95
C LEU A 116 10.54 -20.64 8.79
N VAL A 117 10.08 -19.57 8.15
CA VAL A 117 9.59 -18.34 8.80
C VAL A 117 8.20 -18.00 8.25
N GLY A 118 7.20 -18.02 9.11
CA GLY A 118 5.83 -17.61 8.83
C GLY A 118 5.66 -16.11 9.02
N VAL A 119 5.41 -15.39 7.93
CA VAL A 119 5.36 -13.93 7.91
C VAL A 119 3.93 -13.43 7.94
N HIS A 120 3.69 -12.37 8.71
CA HIS A 120 2.43 -11.65 8.70
C HIS A 120 2.36 -10.70 7.49
N HIS A 121 1.32 -10.83 6.68
CA HIS A 121 1.16 -10.10 5.42
C HIS A 121 1.22 -8.57 5.62
N MET A 122 0.48 -8.03 6.60
CA MET A 122 0.49 -6.59 6.87
C MET A 122 1.81 -6.09 7.47
N GLN A 123 2.55 -6.93 8.20
CA GLN A 123 3.89 -6.59 8.68
C GLN A 123 4.85 -6.43 7.49
N ALA A 124 4.77 -7.34 6.52
CA ALA A 124 5.57 -7.26 5.32
C ALA A 124 5.35 -5.97 4.54
N HIS A 125 4.09 -5.54 4.38
CA HIS A 125 3.76 -4.24 3.80
C HIS A 125 4.36 -3.07 4.58
N ALA A 126 4.31 -3.09 5.92
CA ALA A 126 4.89 -2.04 6.77
C ALA A 126 6.43 -1.97 6.67
N LEU A 127 7.10 -3.11 6.44
CA LEU A 127 8.57 -3.19 6.33
C LEU A 127 9.09 -2.97 4.90
N THR A 128 8.22 -2.87 3.88
CA THR A 128 8.61 -2.59 2.48
C THR A 128 9.57 -1.41 2.30
N PRO A 129 9.41 -0.25 2.98
CA PRO A 129 10.35 0.87 2.83
C PRO A 129 11.75 0.53 3.33
N ARG A 130 11.86 -0.30 4.38
CA ARG A 130 13.14 -0.80 4.91
C ARG A 130 13.83 -1.68 3.87
N MET A 131 13.07 -2.54 3.19
CA MET A 131 13.57 -3.30 2.03
C MET A 131 14.11 -2.38 0.94
N VAL A 132 13.33 -1.36 0.56
CA VAL A 132 13.71 -0.41 -0.50
C VAL A 132 14.95 0.39 -0.10
N SER A 133 15.05 0.79 1.17
CA SER A 133 16.23 1.46 1.72
C SER A 133 17.45 0.53 1.61
N ALA A 134 17.35 -0.72 2.06
CA ALA A 134 18.44 -1.67 2.02
C ALA A 134 18.92 -1.99 0.59
N LEU A 135 17.98 -2.16 -0.35
CA LEU A 135 18.29 -2.37 -1.77
C LEU A 135 19.08 -1.21 -2.40
N LYS A 136 18.92 0.01 -1.87
CA LYS A 136 19.65 1.20 -2.33
C LYS A 136 20.99 1.38 -1.63
N SER A 137 21.06 1.03 -0.34
CA SER A 137 22.30 1.11 0.46
C SER A 137 23.39 0.15 -0.04
N HIS A 138 23.08 -0.82 -0.90
CA HIS A 138 24.10 -1.58 -1.64
C HIS A 138 24.95 -0.71 -2.59
N ALA A 139 24.48 0.49 -2.96
CA ALA A 139 25.28 1.50 -3.66
C ALA A 139 26.09 2.38 -2.69
N HIS A 140 25.63 2.57 -1.45
CA HIS A 140 26.27 3.38 -0.40
C HIS A 140 25.98 2.80 0.99
N PRO A 141 26.96 2.18 1.68
CA PRO A 141 26.72 1.43 2.91
C PRO A 141 26.23 2.35 4.02
N SER A 142 24.95 2.18 4.36
CA SER A 142 24.32 2.75 5.56
C SER A 142 24.12 1.60 6.56
N PRO A 143 24.41 1.79 7.86
CA PRO A 143 24.48 0.69 8.81
C PRO A 143 23.13 0.06 9.18
N GLU A 144 22.01 0.74 8.97
CA GLU A 144 20.67 0.23 9.25
C GLU A 144 19.64 0.65 8.18
N PRO A 145 18.69 -0.21 7.79
CA PRO A 145 17.61 0.15 6.88
C PRO A 145 16.69 1.24 7.47
N ALA A 146 16.32 2.23 6.68
CA ALA A 146 15.37 3.28 7.05
C ALA A 146 13.93 2.95 6.57
N PRO A 147 12.86 3.40 7.26
CA PRO A 147 12.87 4.17 8.50
C PRO A 147 13.27 3.30 9.70
N LYS A 148 13.85 3.96 10.72
CA LYS A 148 14.07 3.36 12.03
C LYS A 148 12.75 3.29 12.80
N PHE A 149 12.62 2.32 13.70
CA PHE A 149 11.53 2.30 14.65
C PHE A 149 11.73 3.40 15.72
N PRO A 150 10.65 4.01 16.26
CA PRO A 150 9.25 3.84 15.86
C PRO A 150 8.88 4.66 14.60
N PHE A 151 7.92 4.16 13.81
CA PHE A 151 7.37 4.89 12.67
C PHE A 151 5.88 4.59 12.45
N LEU A 152 5.18 5.50 11.75
CA LEU A 152 3.81 5.25 11.29
C LEU A 152 3.81 4.71 9.87
N SER A 153 2.86 3.84 9.56
CA SER A 153 2.59 3.35 8.22
C SER A 153 1.13 3.48 7.88
N VAL A 154 0.86 4.03 6.71
CA VAL A 154 -0.45 4.04 6.08
C VAL A 154 -0.41 3.02 4.96
N LEU A 155 -1.29 2.03 5.05
CA LEU A 155 -1.51 1.05 4.00
C LEU A 155 -2.77 1.43 3.25
N ALA A 156 -2.63 2.08 2.10
CA ALA A 156 -3.71 2.55 1.24
C ALA A 156 -3.69 1.78 -0.09
N SER A 157 -4.43 0.67 -0.14
CA SER A 157 -4.57 -0.19 -1.32
C SER A 157 -6.04 -0.30 -1.76
N GLY A 158 -6.29 -1.13 -2.79
CA GLY A 158 -7.65 -1.46 -3.22
C GLY A 158 -8.47 -2.18 -2.15
N GLY A 159 -7.83 -2.94 -1.26
CA GLY A 159 -8.52 -3.74 -0.23
C GLY A 159 -8.23 -3.34 1.22
N HIS A 160 -7.26 -2.47 1.46
CA HIS A 160 -6.86 -2.07 2.81
C HIS A 160 -6.76 -0.55 2.94
N THR A 161 -7.21 -0.03 4.08
CA THR A 161 -6.93 1.34 4.52
C THR A 161 -6.70 1.31 6.02
N LEU A 162 -5.43 1.22 6.39
CA LEU A 162 -4.98 1.08 7.78
C LEU A 162 -3.94 2.15 8.11
N LEU A 163 -3.99 2.63 9.34
CA LEU A 163 -2.93 3.40 10.00
C LEU A 163 -2.31 2.53 11.08
N ILE A 164 -1.03 2.24 10.95
CA ILE A 164 -0.27 1.32 11.80
C ILE A 164 0.84 2.10 12.48
N HIS A 165 1.01 1.91 13.77
CA HIS A 165 2.20 2.30 14.51
C HIS A 165 3.11 1.10 14.69
N SER A 166 4.34 1.21 14.19
CA SER A 166 5.37 0.18 14.31
C SER A 166 6.41 0.66 15.33
N ALA A 167 6.35 0.14 16.55
CA ALA A 167 7.25 0.49 17.64
C ALA A 167 8.55 -0.33 17.64
N SER A 168 8.49 -1.56 17.12
CA SER A 168 9.65 -2.42 16.86
C SER A 168 9.31 -3.43 15.77
N LEU A 169 10.27 -4.30 15.42
CA LEU A 169 10.07 -5.40 14.46
C LEU A 169 8.88 -6.30 14.82
N THR A 170 8.57 -6.45 16.11
CA THR A 170 7.52 -7.37 16.57
C THR A 170 6.35 -6.69 17.28
N HIS A 171 6.43 -5.37 17.49
CA HIS A 171 5.40 -4.60 18.18
C HIS A 171 4.78 -3.61 17.20
N HIS A 172 3.60 -3.98 16.70
CA HIS A 172 2.81 -3.21 15.76
C HIS A 172 1.40 -3.03 16.30
N HIS A 173 0.86 -1.82 16.20
CA HIS A 173 -0.48 -1.49 16.66
C HIS A 173 -1.26 -0.85 15.52
N VAL A 174 -2.45 -1.37 15.22
CA VAL A 174 -3.36 -0.72 14.26
C VAL A 174 -4.04 0.43 15.01
N LEU A 175 -3.64 1.66 14.71
CA LEU A 175 -4.20 2.88 15.30
C LEU A 175 -5.59 3.17 14.75
N GLY A 176 -5.80 2.89 13.46
CA GLY A 176 -7.06 3.17 12.78
C GLY A 176 -7.23 2.32 11.53
N SER A 177 -8.47 1.96 11.23
CA SER A 177 -8.86 1.25 10.02
C SER A 177 -10.11 1.86 9.41
N THR A 178 -10.38 1.56 8.14
CA THR A 178 -11.70 1.82 7.57
C THR A 178 -12.75 0.91 8.23
N ASN A 179 -13.93 1.47 8.51
CA ASN A 179 -15.09 0.74 9.01
C ASN A 179 -15.99 0.22 7.88
N ASP A 180 -15.79 0.69 6.64
CA ASP A 180 -16.61 0.35 5.49
C ASP A 180 -15.79 -0.22 4.32
N ILE A 181 -15.44 0.60 3.34
CA ILE A 181 -14.69 0.23 2.14
C ILE A 181 -13.28 0.82 2.22
N ALA A 182 -12.32 0.21 1.53
CA ALA A 182 -10.99 0.78 1.40
C ALA A 182 -11.00 2.03 0.50
N ILE A 183 -10.03 2.92 0.68
CA ILE A 183 -9.89 4.13 -0.13
C ILE A 183 -9.68 3.81 -1.61
N GLY A 184 -8.92 2.77 -1.95
CA GLY A 184 -8.76 2.35 -3.34
C GLY A 184 -10.08 1.86 -3.96
N GLU A 185 -10.85 1.05 -3.23
CA GLU A 185 -12.20 0.63 -3.67
C GLU A 185 -13.16 1.82 -3.83
N CYS A 186 -13.09 2.80 -2.93
CA CYS A 186 -13.86 4.04 -3.03
C CYS A 186 -13.55 4.78 -4.34
N LEU A 187 -12.26 4.98 -4.64
CA LEU A 187 -11.82 5.62 -5.88
C LEU A 187 -12.25 4.83 -7.12
N ASP A 188 -12.10 3.50 -7.12
CA ASP A 188 -12.47 2.65 -8.25
C ASP A 188 -13.99 2.64 -8.49
N LYS A 189 -14.81 2.63 -7.43
CA LYS A 189 -16.28 2.74 -7.53
C LYS A 189 -16.70 4.07 -8.12
N ILE A 190 -16.10 5.16 -7.64
CA ILE A 190 -16.43 6.51 -8.13
C ILE A 190 -15.95 6.70 -9.57
N ALA A 191 -14.75 6.20 -9.90
CA ALA A 191 -14.22 6.26 -11.26
C ALA A 191 -15.16 5.60 -12.28
N ARG A 192 -15.79 4.47 -11.96
CA ARG A 192 -16.77 3.82 -12.84
C ARG A 192 -18.00 4.68 -13.16
N VAL A 193 -18.35 5.60 -12.27
CA VAL A 193 -19.54 6.45 -12.41
C VAL A 193 -19.19 7.81 -13.02
N VAL A 194 -18.01 8.34 -12.67
CA VAL A 194 -17.54 9.68 -13.07
C VAL A 194 -16.80 9.67 -14.40
N LEU A 195 -16.08 8.60 -14.75
CA LEU A 195 -15.33 8.55 -16.00
C LEU A 195 -16.27 8.32 -17.21
N PRO A 196 -15.99 8.97 -18.35
CA PRO A 196 -16.63 8.64 -19.62
C PRO A 196 -16.45 7.15 -20.00
N ALA A 197 -17.48 6.54 -20.58
CA ALA A 197 -17.46 5.13 -20.96
C ALA A 197 -16.31 4.76 -21.90
N GLN A 198 -15.92 5.70 -22.79
CA GLN A 198 -14.81 5.53 -23.72
C GLN A 198 -13.47 5.35 -22.99
N LEU A 199 -13.23 6.08 -21.89
CA LEU A 199 -12.00 5.93 -21.09
C LEU A 199 -11.98 4.64 -20.28
N LEU A 200 -13.14 4.15 -19.83
CA LEU A 200 -13.21 2.87 -19.12
C LEU A 200 -12.85 1.69 -20.03
N GLN A 201 -13.08 1.80 -21.35
CA GLN A 201 -12.77 0.77 -22.33
C GLN A 201 -11.30 0.70 -22.74
N THR A 202 -10.50 1.76 -22.49
CA THR A 202 -9.08 1.77 -22.86
C THR A 202 -8.20 0.99 -21.90
N THR A 203 -8.65 0.78 -20.65
CA THR A 203 -7.87 0.06 -19.64
C THR A 203 -8.12 -1.44 -19.68
N LYS A 204 -7.03 -2.21 -19.55
CA LYS A 204 -7.06 -3.67 -19.38
C LYS A 204 -7.25 -4.10 -17.92
N SER A 205 -7.30 -3.14 -16.99
CA SER A 205 -7.34 -3.36 -15.54
C SER A 205 -8.56 -2.68 -14.92
N THR A 206 -9.07 -3.26 -13.84
CA THR A 206 -10.15 -2.72 -13.00
C THR A 206 -9.67 -1.76 -11.92
N MET A 207 -8.35 -1.54 -11.82
CA MET A 207 -7.73 -0.56 -10.93
C MET A 207 -7.72 0.82 -11.60
N TYR A 208 -8.74 1.63 -11.35
CA TYR A 208 -8.97 2.90 -12.03
C TYR A 208 -8.29 4.09 -11.36
N GLY A 209 -7.73 3.95 -10.16
CA GLY A 209 -7.13 5.06 -9.40
C GLY A 209 -6.16 5.95 -10.20
N ALA A 210 -5.23 5.36 -10.98
CA ALA A 210 -4.30 6.13 -11.80
C ALA A 210 -4.99 6.84 -12.98
N LEU A 211 -5.95 6.17 -13.62
CA LEU A 211 -6.76 6.77 -14.69
C LEU A 211 -7.64 7.90 -14.15
N PHE A 212 -8.16 7.75 -12.94
CA PHE A 212 -8.99 8.73 -12.26
C PHE A 212 -8.21 10.00 -11.92
N GLU A 213 -6.95 9.86 -11.48
CA GLU A 213 -6.04 10.99 -11.30
C GLU A 213 -5.71 11.67 -12.63
N ALA A 214 -5.35 10.90 -13.66
CA ALA A 214 -5.04 11.42 -14.99
C ALA A 214 -6.19 12.22 -15.59
N PHE A 215 -7.41 11.71 -15.42
CA PHE A 215 -8.63 12.37 -15.88
C PHE A 215 -8.89 13.70 -15.14
N ALA A 216 -8.65 13.75 -13.83
CA ALA A 216 -8.84 14.96 -13.04
C ALA A 216 -7.81 16.06 -13.37
N PHE A 217 -6.61 15.66 -13.79
CA PHE A 217 -5.47 16.55 -14.02
C PHE A 217 -4.74 16.25 -15.35
N PRO A 218 -5.35 16.54 -16.52
CA PRO A 218 -4.76 16.23 -17.81
C PRO A 218 -3.43 16.98 -18.06
N ASP A 219 -3.34 18.24 -17.62
CA ASP A 219 -2.15 19.09 -17.81
C ASP A 219 -0.99 18.77 -16.85
N SER A 220 -1.16 17.79 -15.95
CA SER A 220 -0.13 17.40 -14.99
C SER A 220 1.01 16.55 -15.58
N GLY A 221 1.07 16.41 -16.91
CA GLY A 221 2.23 15.87 -17.62
C GLY A 221 2.33 14.34 -17.60
N LEU A 222 1.21 13.63 -17.77
CA LEU A 222 1.21 12.16 -17.92
C LEU A 222 1.57 11.68 -19.33
N GLU A 223 1.60 12.57 -20.34
CA GLU A 223 1.99 12.23 -21.73
C GLU A 223 3.50 11.91 -21.92
N GLY A 224 4.30 11.88 -20.84
CA GLY A 224 5.73 11.56 -20.90
C GLY A 224 6.22 10.40 -20.01
N GLN A 225 5.35 9.66 -19.31
CA GLN A 225 5.76 8.66 -18.30
C GLN A 225 5.69 7.20 -18.77
N THR A 226 5.77 6.92 -20.06
CA THR A 226 6.08 5.57 -20.57
C THR A 226 7.54 5.14 -20.32
N THR A 227 8.37 6.02 -19.78
CA THR A 227 9.73 5.72 -19.30
C THR A 227 9.92 6.22 -17.87
N LEU A 228 9.58 5.39 -16.88
CA LEU A 228 10.05 5.52 -15.49
C LEU A 228 11.56 5.20 -15.39
N THR A 229 12.37 5.93 -16.16
CA THR A 229 13.84 5.89 -16.16
C THR A 229 14.44 7.24 -15.76
N SER A 230 13.80 7.96 -14.84
CA SER A 230 14.46 9.07 -14.13
C SER A 230 15.09 8.56 -12.83
N PRO A 231 16.42 8.62 -12.65
CA PRO A 231 17.15 8.10 -11.48
C PRO A 231 16.98 8.91 -10.17
N CYS A 232 15.88 9.64 -9.99
CA CYS A 232 15.72 10.54 -8.85
C CYS A 232 14.25 10.65 -8.41
N MET A 233 13.72 9.61 -7.77
CA MET A 233 12.71 9.82 -6.74
C MET A 233 13.44 9.63 -5.40
N GLN A 234 13.63 10.72 -4.68
CA GLN A 234 14.20 10.76 -3.34
C GLN A 234 13.18 10.12 -2.38
N PHE A 235 13.57 9.06 -1.66
CA PHE A 235 12.67 8.31 -0.78
C PHE A 235 12.64 8.85 0.65
N ILE A 236 13.46 9.87 0.92
CA ILE A 236 13.58 10.53 2.21
C ILE A 236 13.54 12.02 1.90
N GLN A 237 12.39 12.62 2.12
CA GLN A 237 12.18 14.06 2.10
C GLN A 237 11.33 14.40 3.30
N SER A 238 11.64 15.50 3.99
CA SER A 238 10.71 16.06 4.95
C SER A 238 9.44 16.51 4.22
N ALA A 239 8.31 16.62 4.92
CA ALA A 239 7.08 17.16 4.37
C ALA A 239 7.31 18.55 3.73
N GLU A 240 8.10 19.40 4.39
CA GLU A 240 8.49 20.71 3.87
C GLU A 240 9.33 20.60 2.59
N SER A 241 10.34 19.73 2.57
CA SER A 241 11.18 19.52 1.39
C SER A 241 10.38 19.01 0.19
N TYR A 242 9.41 18.13 0.43
CA TYR A 242 8.48 17.64 -0.60
C TYR A 242 7.69 18.81 -1.21
N LEU A 243 7.13 19.69 -0.38
CA LEU A 243 6.38 20.85 -0.85
C LEU A 243 7.26 21.87 -1.58
N SER A 244 8.50 22.10 -1.13
CA SER A 244 9.42 22.96 -1.86
C SER A 244 9.72 22.44 -3.28
N MET A 245 9.69 21.12 -3.49
CA MET A 245 9.99 20.51 -4.78
C MET A 245 8.76 20.30 -5.68
N HIS A 246 7.58 20.12 -5.08
CA HIS A 246 6.38 19.66 -5.78
C HIS A 246 5.12 20.50 -5.48
N GLY A 247 5.22 21.53 -4.63
CA GLY A 247 4.09 22.33 -4.14
C GLY A 247 3.31 23.06 -5.22
N HIS A 248 3.96 23.44 -6.31
CA HIS A 248 3.34 24.17 -7.44
C HIS A 248 2.35 23.32 -8.27
N ARG A 249 2.27 22.00 -8.06
CA ARG A 249 1.42 21.12 -8.89
C ARG A 249 -0.08 21.26 -8.63
N TYR A 250 -0.46 21.72 -7.45
CA TYR A 250 -1.86 21.77 -7.02
C TYR A 250 -2.19 23.10 -6.34
N GLU A 251 -1.86 24.22 -6.98
CA GLU A 251 -2.08 25.57 -6.44
C GLU A 251 -3.55 25.88 -6.08
N TRP A 252 -4.50 25.17 -6.70
CA TRP A 252 -5.92 25.28 -6.37
C TRP A 252 -6.27 24.70 -4.99
N TYR A 253 -5.44 23.80 -4.44
CA TYR A 253 -5.70 23.11 -3.20
C TYR A 253 -5.31 23.98 -1.99
N ASN A 254 -6.28 24.23 -1.11
CA ASN A 254 -6.07 24.92 0.15
C ASN A 254 -6.18 23.93 1.30
N VAL A 255 -5.10 23.79 2.06
CA VAL A 255 -5.05 22.90 3.22
C VAL A 255 -5.93 23.42 4.36
N PRO A 256 -6.81 22.58 4.96
CA PRO A 256 -7.52 22.96 6.18
C PRO A 256 -6.52 23.16 7.34
N THR A 257 -6.51 24.36 7.94
CA THR A 257 -5.56 24.68 9.03
C THR A 257 -6.12 24.40 10.41
N ASN A 258 -7.44 24.43 10.53
CA ASN A 258 -8.17 24.28 11.79
C ASN A 258 -9.43 23.44 11.61
N HIS A 259 -10.12 23.21 12.73
CA HIS A 259 -11.31 22.36 12.78
C HIS A 259 -12.48 22.92 11.95
N GLU A 260 -12.65 24.24 11.94
CA GLU A 260 -13.73 24.90 11.20
C GLU A 260 -13.51 24.77 9.69
N ASP A 261 -12.26 24.99 9.23
CA ASP A 261 -11.86 24.78 7.84
C ASP A 261 -12.08 23.32 7.42
N ALA A 262 -11.76 22.37 8.30
CA ALA A 262 -11.90 20.94 8.02
C ALA A 262 -13.37 20.50 7.84
N ILE A 263 -14.33 21.16 8.52
CA ILE A 263 -15.76 20.87 8.40
C ILE A 263 -16.43 21.71 7.30
N ARG A 264 -15.81 22.81 6.88
CA ARG A 264 -16.37 23.72 5.89
C ARG A 264 -16.81 22.98 4.63
N ARG A 265 -18.08 23.18 4.26
CA ARG A 265 -18.62 22.68 2.99
C ARG A 265 -18.23 23.62 1.87
N ASN A 266 -17.38 23.12 0.97
CA ASN A 266 -17.02 23.82 -0.25
C ASN A 266 -18.06 23.49 -1.32
N THR A 267 -19.01 24.41 -1.54
CA THR A 267 -19.97 24.32 -2.64
C THR A 267 -19.27 24.67 -3.93
N THR A 268 -19.34 23.77 -4.91
CA THR A 268 -18.76 23.98 -6.24
C THR A 268 -19.65 24.91 -7.07
N LYS A 269 -19.15 25.35 -8.22
CA LYS A 269 -19.94 26.14 -9.19
C LYS A 269 -21.20 25.43 -9.69
N TRP A 270 -21.22 24.09 -9.57
CA TRP A 270 -22.35 23.22 -9.92
C TRP A 270 -23.42 23.12 -8.81
N GLY A 271 -23.24 23.83 -7.69
CA GLY A 271 -24.21 23.87 -6.59
C GLY A 271 -24.15 22.70 -5.61
N TRP A 272 -23.33 21.68 -5.87
CA TRP A 272 -23.13 20.53 -4.99
C TRP A 272 -21.90 20.70 -4.09
N ALA A 273 -21.88 19.96 -2.98
CA ALA A 273 -20.73 19.85 -2.08
C ALA A 273 -20.65 18.41 -1.57
N LEU A 274 -19.43 17.87 -1.46
CA LEU A 274 -19.23 16.56 -0.85
C LEU A 274 -19.25 16.68 0.67
N ASN A 275 -19.85 15.69 1.33
CA ASN A 275 -19.78 15.60 2.79
C ASN A 275 -18.39 15.11 3.19
N LYS A 276 -17.81 15.77 4.19
CA LYS A 276 -16.60 15.26 4.85
C LYS A 276 -16.95 13.99 5.64
N PRO A 277 -16.17 12.91 5.53
CA PRO A 277 -16.45 11.69 6.28
C PRO A 277 -16.53 11.91 7.79
N LEU A 278 -17.36 11.11 8.48
CA LEU A 278 -17.52 11.09 9.95
C LEU A 278 -17.96 12.41 10.63
N THR A 279 -18.50 13.37 9.87
CA THR A 279 -19.04 14.65 10.41
C THR A 279 -20.43 14.54 11.04
N LYS A 280 -21.23 13.54 10.66
CA LYS A 280 -22.58 13.27 11.19
C LYS A 280 -22.85 11.77 11.27
N SER A 281 -22.13 11.06 12.14
CA SER A 281 -22.40 9.64 12.39
C SER A 281 -23.49 9.48 13.45
N GLY A 282 -24.24 8.37 13.44
CA GLY A 282 -25.35 8.11 14.38
C GLY A 282 -24.98 8.09 15.87
N GLY A 283 -23.69 8.23 16.21
CA GLY A 283 -23.16 8.38 17.57
C GLY A 283 -22.46 9.72 17.84
N GLY A 284 -22.69 10.76 17.02
CA GLY A 284 -22.09 12.10 17.17
C GLY A 284 -20.97 12.41 16.16
N ILE A 285 -20.31 13.55 16.36
CA ILE A 285 -19.19 14.02 15.53
C ILE A 285 -17.95 13.20 15.90
N LYS A 286 -17.47 12.35 14.98
CA LYS A 286 -16.29 11.47 15.18
C LYS A 286 -15.05 11.95 14.42
N ILE A 287 -14.97 13.25 14.14
CA ILE A 287 -13.91 13.84 13.32
C ILE A 287 -12.49 13.65 13.91
N ASN A 288 -12.35 13.63 15.23
CA ASN A 288 -11.10 13.42 15.95
C ASN A 288 -10.81 11.94 16.24
N SER A 289 -11.60 11.01 15.69
CA SER A 289 -11.33 9.58 15.81
C SER A 289 -10.34 9.12 14.73
N LEU A 290 -9.53 8.12 15.07
CA LEU A 290 -8.64 7.41 14.13
C LEU A 290 -9.41 6.49 13.16
N GLU A 291 -10.72 6.32 13.37
CA GLU A 291 -11.60 5.60 12.45
C GLU A 291 -11.63 6.29 11.07
N MET A 292 -11.75 5.48 10.02
CA MET A 292 -11.92 5.93 8.64
C MET A 292 -13.21 5.39 8.04
N SER A 293 -13.77 6.12 7.07
CA SER A 293 -14.99 5.75 6.35
C SER A 293 -15.00 6.49 5.03
N PHE A 294 -15.36 5.79 3.96
CA PHE A 294 -15.34 6.34 2.60
C PHE A 294 -16.65 6.10 1.84
N SER A 295 -17.53 5.22 2.33
CA SER A 295 -18.77 4.86 1.63
C SER A 295 -19.71 6.05 1.40
N GLY A 296 -19.77 6.98 2.35
CA GLY A 296 -20.56 8.20 2.23
C GLY A 296 -20.13 9.12 1.07
N ILE A 297 -18.85 9.11 0.70
CA ILE A 297 -18.35 9.84 -0.48
C ILE A 297 -18.91 9.19 -1.74
N THR A 298 -18.79 7.86 -1.87
CA THR A 298 -19.30 7.10 -3.01
C THR A 298 -20.79 7.33 -3.22
N THR A 299 -21.61 7.17 -2.18
CA THR A 299 -23.05 7.37 -2.27
C THR A 299 -23.42 8.80 -2.66
N MET A 300 -22.69 9.81 -2.15
CA MET A 300 -22.96 11.21 -2.52
C MET A 300 -22.63 11.48 -3.99
N VAL A 301 -21.49 11.00 -4.47
CA VAL A 301 -21.08 11.18 -5.87
C VAL A 301 -22.02 10.46 -6.83
N GLU A 302 -22.42 9.22 -6.53
CA GLU A 302 -23.43 8.49 -7.31
C GLU A 302 -24.73 9.28 -7.43
N ARG A 303 -25.20 9.90 -6.34
CA ARG A 303 -26.40 10.73 -6.36
C ARG A 303 -26.21 12.01 -7.16
N ILE A 304 -25.07 12.67 -7.05
CA ILE A 304 -24.76 13.87 -7.86
C ILE A 304 -24.76 13.52 -9.34
N VAL A 305 -24.09 12.43 -9.74
CA VAL A 305 -24.05 12.00 -11.13
C VAL A 305 -25.45 11.60 -11.62
N ARG A 306 -26.23 10.88 -10.82
CA ARG A 306 -27.55 10.35 -11.23
C ARG A 306 -28.66 11.40 -11.28
N TYR A 307 -28.71 12.33 -10.34
CA TYR A 307 -29.83 13.29 -10.24
C TYR A 307 -29.43 14.73 -10.57
N GLY A 308 -28.15 15.09 -10.47
CA GLY A 308 -27.74 16.50 -10.51
C GLY A 308 -28.31 17.31 -9.34
N ILE A 309 -27.80 18.53 -9.18
CA ILE A 309 -28.29 19.49 -8.19
C ILE A 309 -28.64 20.78 -8.92
N ASP A 310 -29.79 21.36 -8.59
CA ASP A 310 -30.17 22.69 -9.07
C ASP A 310 -29.26 23.73 -8.39
N PRO A 311 -28.49 24.53 -9.16
CA PRO A 311 -27.56 25.52 -8.61
C PRO A 311 -28.23 26.58 -7.73
N THR A 312 -29.49 26.91 -8.01
CA THR A 312 -30.26 27.94 -7.31
C THR A 312 -30.82 27.40 -6.00
N THR A 313 -31.50 26.25 -6.05
CA THR A 313 -32.17 25.68 -4.88
C THR A 313 -31.25 24.80 -4.03
N ARG A 314 -30.11 24.36 -4.57
CA ARG A 314 -29.15 23.43 -3.97
C ARG A 314 -29.77 22.10 -3.54
N LYS A 315 -30.86 21.71 -4.19
CA LYS A 315 -31.57 20.45 -3.97
C LYS A 315 -31.32 19.51 -5.14
N PHE A 316 -31.33 18.22 -4.85
CA PHE A 316 -31.31 17.20 -5.90
C PHE A 316 -32.53 17.33 -6.80
N ASN A 317 -32.33 17.17 -8.11
CA ASN A 317 -33.47 17.06 -9.02
C ASN A 317 -34.24 15.77 -8.72
N LYS A 318 -35.54 15.79 -9.02
CA LYS A 318 -36.44 14.63 -8.79
C LYS A 318 -36.31 13.56 -9.87
N VAL A 319 -35.75 13.90 -11.02
CA VAL A 319 -35.64 13.05 -12.21
C VAL A 319 -34.17 12.71 -12.43
N GLU A 320 -33.91 11.50 -12.88
CA GLU A 320 -32.57 11.03 -13.22
C GLU A 320 -32.10 11.66 -14.53
N ARG A 321 -30.86 12.15 -14.55
CA ARG A 321 -30.21 12.67 -15.76
C ARG A 321 -29.52 11.57 -16.53
N ALA A 322 -29.51 11.65 -17.86
CA ALA A 322 -28.72 10.73 -18.68
C ALA A 322 -27.22 10.94 -18.44
N ALA A 323 -26.40 9.89 -18.65
CA ALA A 323 -24.95 10.00 -18.51
C ALA A 323 -24.31 11.03 -19.47
N THR A 324 -24.99 11.38 -20.56
CA THR A 324 -24.56 12.41 -21.52
C THR A 324 -24.85 13.83 -21.07
N GLU A 325 -25.70 14.03 -20.06
CA GLU A 325 -26.11 15.35 -19.56
C GLU A 325 -25.14 15.95 -18.55
N ILE A 326 -24.18 15.18 -18.05
CA ILE A 326 -23.13 15.69 -17.17
C ILE A 326 -21.95 16.20 -18.01
N GLU A 327 -21.61 17.47 -17.82
CA GLU A 327 -20.52 18.12 -18.54
C GLU A 327 -19.17 17.50 -18.17
N MET A 328 -18.23 17.52 -19.13
CA MET A 328 -16.89 16.99 -18.91
C MET A 328 -16.20 17.69 -17.74
N GLU A 329 -16.37 19.01 -17.64
CA GLU A 329 -15.80 19.80 -16.56
C GLU A 329 -16.41 19.43 -15.20
N GLU A 330 -17.72 19.18 -15.12
CA GLU A 330 -18.37 18.69 -13.90
C GLU A 330 -17.81 17.31 -13.48
N ARG A 331 -17.54 16.41 -14.43
CA ARG A 331 -16.89 15.12 -14.15
C ARG A 331 -15.49 15.32 -13.58
N MET A 332 -14.70 16.22 -14.16
CA MET A 332 -13.35 16.53 -13.66
C MET A 332 -13.39 17.11 -12.26
N ASP A 333 -14.31 18.03 -11.99
CA ASP A 333 -14.49 18.60 -10.64
C ASP A 333 -14.94 17.54 -9.65
N LEU A 334 -15.88 16.65 -10.01
CA LEU A 334 -16.25 15.50 -9.18
C LEU A 334 -15.04 14.62 -8.84
N ALA A 335 -14.15 14.37 -9.80
CA ALA A 335 -12.95 13.58 -9.58
C ALA A 335 -11.98 14.26 -8.61
N ARG A 336 -11.70 15.56 -8.82
CA ARG A 336 -10.85 16.39 -7.94
C ARG A 336 -11.41 16.44 -6.52
N GLU A 337 -12.70 16.72 -6.38
CA GLU A 337 -13.33 16.88 -5.07
C GLU A 337 -13.47 15.57 -4.31
N THR A 338 -13.69 14.46 -5.02
CA THR A 338 -13.65 13.11 -4.44
C THR A 338 -12.28 12.81 -3.87
N MET A 339 -11.22 12.97 -4.66
CA MET A 339 -9.85 12.70 -4.22
C MET A 339 -9.46 13.61 -3.07
N ARG A 340 -9.79 14.91 -3.15
CA ARG A 340 -9.55 15.86 -2.05
C ARG A 340 -10.20 15.38 -0.76
N ALA A 341 -11.51 15.09 -0.78
CA ALA A 341 -12.24 14.68 0.43
C ALA A 341 -11.71 13.36 1.01
N ALA A 342 -11.37 12.38 0.17
CA ALA A 342 -10.84 11.09 0.61
C ALA A 342 -9.42 11.22 1.18
N PHE A 343 -8.54 12.00 0.53
CA PHE A 343 -7.15 12.15 0.94
C PHE A 343 -6.98 13.07 2.15
N GLU A 344 -7.78 14.13 2.29
CA GLU A 344 -7.82 14.94 3.51
C GLU A 344 -8.27 14.11 4.72
N HIS A 345 -9.28 13.24 4.51
CA HIS A 345 -9.73 12.33 5.55
C HIS A 345 -8.59 11.43 6.01
N LEU A 346 -7.87 10.82 5.07
CA LEU A 346 -6.71 9.98 5.37
C LEU A 346 -5.58 10.78 6.07
N ALA A 347 -5.19 11.93 5.51
CA ALA A 347 -4.09 12.76 6.02
C ALA A 347 -4.37 13.28 7.45
N SER A 348 -5.61 13.67 7.74
CA SER A 348 -5.99 14.09 9.09
C SER A 348 -5.79 12.98 10.13
N ARG A 349 -6.00 11.69 9.77
CA ARG A 349 -5.75 10.56 10.67
C ARG A 349 -4.27 10.30 10.88
N VAL A 350 -3.43 10.59 9.89
CA VAL A 350 -1.97 10.55 10.07
C VAL A 350 -1.53 11.58 11.11
N VAL A 351 -2.05 12.80 11.03
CA VAL A 351 -1.78 13.85 12.04
C VAL A 351 -2.25 13.43 13.43
N LEU A 352 -3.49 12.92 13.55
CA LEU A 352 -3.99 12.39 14.83
C LEU A 352 -3.14 11.23 15.35
N GLY A 353 -2.68 10.35 14.45
CA GLY A 353 -1.76 9.26 14.75
C GLY A 353 -0.48 9.78 15.37
N LEU A 354 0.20 10.73 14.71
CA LEU A 354 1.43 11.35 15.21
C LEU A 354 1.22 12.03 16.55
N GLN A 355 0.12 12.77 16.73
CA GLN A 355 -0.20 13.44 18.00
C GLN A 355 -0.51 12.46 19.14
N SER A 356 -1.04 11.28 18.83
CA SER A 356 -1.44 10.28 19.83
C SER A 356 -0.28 9.44 20.37
N GLN A 357 0.84 9.34 19.64
CA GLN A 357 1.97 8.48 20.02
C GLN A 357 3.02 9.29 20.80
N ARG A 358 3.20 8.93 22.07
CA ARG A 358 4.14 9.62 22.98
C ARG A 358 5.59 9.17 22.81
N ASP A 359 5.83 8.03 22.18
CA ASP A 359 7.14 7.41 21.96
C ASP A 359 7.76 7.81 20.62
N ILE A 360 6.97 8.38 19.71
CA ILE A 360 7.47 9.15 18.56
C ILE A 360 7.96 10.51 19.08
N THR A 361 9.02 10.51 19.90
CA THR A 361 9.71 11.72 20.40
C THR A 361 10.94 12.07 19.58
N THR A 362 11.21 11.32 18.52
CA THR A 362 12.36 11.52 17.66
C THR A 362 12.31 12.92 17.06
N SER A 363 13.46 13.57 16.91
CA SER A 363 13.55 14.89 16.28
C SER A 363 13.00 14.93 14.85
N LYS A 364 12.82 13.76 14.21
CA LYS A 364 12.24 13.57 12.87
C LYS A 364 11.35 12.31 12.88
N PRO A 365 10.02 12.46 13.00
CA PRO A 365 9.10 11.33 12.87
C PRO A 365 9.12 10.79 11.44
N ALA A 366 8.87 9.50 11.25
CA ALA A 366 8.74 8.90 9.93
C ALA A 366 7.31 8.43 9.65
N VAL A 367 6.79 8.78 8.47
CA VAL A 367 5.52 8.29 7.94
C VAL A 367 5.76 7.57 6.63
N VAL A 368 5.38 6.30 6.61
CA VAL A 368 5.38 5.44 5.43
C VAL A 368 4.01 5.47 4.78
N MET A 369 3.96 5.72 3.48
CA MET A 369 2.76 5.61 2.66
C MET A 369 2.96 4.49 1.64
N ALA A 370 2.34 3.34 1.89
CA ALA A 370 2.41 2.17 1.00
C ALA A 370 1.03 1.77 0.47
N GLY A 371 1.01 0.89 -0.52
CA GLY A 371 -0.19 0.49 -1.26
C GLY A 371 -0.37 1.24 -2.59
N GLY A 372 -1.21 0.71 -3.47
CA GLY A 372 -1.38 1.25 -4.83
C GLY A 372 -1.83 2.71 -4.87
N VAL A 373 -2.60 3.17 -3.88
CA VAL A 373 -3.09 4.55 -3.81
C VAL A 373 -1.96 5.51 -3.41
N ALA A 374 -0.90 5.05 -2.74
CA ALA A 374 0.26 5.86 -2.41
C ALA A 374 1.06 6.34 -3.64
N ALA A 375 0.79 5.79 -4.83
CA ALA A 375 1.33 6.30 -6.10
C ALA A 375 0.70 7.64 -6.52
N ASN A 376 -0.50 7.95 -6.02
CA ASN A 376 -1.24 9.14 -6.40
C ASN A 376 -0.54 10.42 -5.91
N SER A 377 -0.23 11.32 -6.83
CA SER A 377 0.54 12.53 -6.53
C SER A 377 -0.26 13.58 -5.77
N LEU A 378 -1.58 13.65 -5.93
CA LEU A 378 -2.44 14.51 -5.12
C LEU A 378 -2.46 14.05 -3.65
N LEU A 379 -2.53 12.74 -3.38
CA LEU A 379 -2.45 12.21 -2.01
C LEU A 379 -1.13 12.61 -1.34
N ARG A 380 0.00 12.47 -2.05
CA ARG A 380 1.31 12.85 -1.52
C ARG A 380 1.36 14.35 -1.19
N HIS A 381 0.84 15.18 -2.08
CA HIS A 381 0.76 16.62 -1.88
C HIS A 381 -0.14 17.00 -0.70
N ILE A 382 -1.37 16.46 -0.64
CA ILE A 382 -2.31 16.72 0.46
C ILE A 382 -1.72 16.28 1.80
N LEU A 383 -1.08 15.11 1.85
CA LEU A 383 -0.42 14.64 3.07
C LEU A 383 0.68 15.60 3.53
N ALA A 384 1.58 16.01 2.63
CA ALA A 384 2.66 16.93 2.95
C ALA A 384 2.14 18.31 3.41
N CYS A 385 1.16 18.87 2.70
CA CYS A 385 0.49 20.12 3.10
C CYS A 385 -0.14 20.02 4.48
N THR A 386 -0.87 18.92 4.73
CA THR A 386 -1.56 18.68 6.01
C THR A 386 -0.56 18.53 7.16
N LEU A 387 0.54 17.81 6.95
CA LEU A 387 1.60 17.68 7.97
C LEU A 387 2.24 19.03 8.30
N CYS A 388 2.63 19.81 7.29
CA CYS A 388 3.20 21.14 7.50
C CYS A 388 2.22 22.08 8.24
N ALA A 389 0.96 22.12 7.83
CA ALA A 389 -0.07 22.96 8.44
C ALA A 389 -0.34 22.61 9.92
N HIS A 390 -0.11 21.36 10.31
CA HIS A 390 -0.33 20.86 11.68
C HIS A 390 0.96 20.72 12.51
N GLY A 391 2.05 21.40 12.12
CA GLY A 391 3.27 21.49 12.92
C GLY A 391 4.23 20.31 12.78
N PHE A 392 4.13 19.55 11.68
CA PHE A 392 4.96 18.40 11.37
C PHE A 392 5.80 18.58 10.07
N PRO A 393 6.50 19.73 9.85
CA PRO A 393 7.23 19.98 8.61
C PRO A 393 8.43 19.04 8.40
N ASP A 394 9.05 18.61 9.50
CA ASP A 394 10.26 17.77 9.50
C ASP A 394 9.98 16.25 9.40
N VAL A 395 8.70 15.86 9.29
CA VAL A 395 8.34 14.44 9.16
C VAL A 395 8.89 13.87 7.86
N GLU A 396 9.66 12.80 7.98
CA GLU A 396 10.21 12.06 6.85
C GLU A 396 9.12 11.23 6.17
N LEU A 397 8.87 11.52 4.90
CA LEU A 397 7.88 10.83 4.10
C LEU A 397 8.53 9.75 3.24
N TYR A 398 8.07 8.51 3.42
CA TYR A 398 8.52 7.36 2.64
C TYR A 398 7.42 6.87 1.71
N PHE A 399 7.67 6.96 0.40
CA PHE A 399 6.77 6.46 -0.65
C PHE A 399 7.47 5.35 -1.43
N PRO A 400 7.30 4.05 -1.10
CA PRO A 400 7.93 2.97 -1.84
C PRO A 400 7.60 3.00 -3.35
N PRO A 401 8.47 2.46 -4.21
CA PRO A 401 8.18 2.39 -5.64
C PRO A 401 6.90 1.59 -5.89
N PRO A 402 6.06 1.98 -6.86
CA PRO A 402 4.77 1.31 -7.09
C PRO A 402 4.86 -0.22 -7.23
N LYS A 403 5.93 -0.73 -7.86
CA LYS A 403 6.18 -2.18 -8.01
C LYS A 403 6.34 -2.95 -6.69
N PHE A 404 6.63 -2.26 -5.58
CA PHE A 404 6.76 -2.85 -4.25
C PHE A 404 5.57 -2.49 -3.33
N CYS A 405 4.67 -1.59 -3.76
CA CYS A 405 3.48 -1.21 -3.02
C CYS A 405 2.32 -2.21 -3.16
N THR A 406 2.31 -3.02 -4.23
CA THR A 406 1.35 -4.11 -4.42
C THR A 406 1.88 -5.41 -3.79
N ASP A 407 1.00 -6.38 -3.57
CA ASP A 407 1.39 -7.69 -3.03
C ASP A 407 2.48 -8.34 -3.89
N ASN A 408 3.60 -8.69 -3.26
CA ASN A 408 4.74 -9.33 -3.93
C ASN A 408 5.47 -10.27 -2.97
N ALA A 409 6.24 -11.24 -3.49
CA ALA A 409 6.99 -12.15 -2.64
C ALA A 409 8.22 -11.50 -1.98
N ALA A 410 8.73 -10.39 -2.53
CA ALA A 410 9.93 -9.73 -2.02
C ALA A 410 9.70 -9.10 -0.63
N MET A 411 8.55 -8.44 -0.41
CA MET A 411 8.21 -7.91 0.92
C MET A 411 8.11 -9.03 1.98
N ILE A 412 7.62 -10.22 1.59
CA ILE A 412 7.56 -11.40 2.47
C ILE A 412 8.97 -11.91 2.76
N GLY A 413 9.82 -12.00 1.74
CA GLY A 413 11.23 -12.34 1.88
C GLY A 413 11.98 -11.39 2.82
N TRP A 414 11.75 -10.09 2.68
CA TRP A 414 12.38 -9.07 3.51
C TRP A 414 11.92 -9.10 4.96
N ALA A 415 10.61 -9.15 5.21
CA ALA A 415 10.10 -9.30 6.57
C ALA A 415 10.57 -10.61 7.21
N GLY A 416 10.60 -11.70 6.43
CA GLY A 416 11.16 -12.97 6.85
C GLY A 416 12.65 -12.88 7.19
N LEU A 417 13.44 -12.11 6.43
CA LEU A 417 14.85 -11.85 6.70
C LEU A 417 15.04 -11.08 8.00
N GLU A 418 14.34 -9.95 8.21
CA GLU A 418 14.43 -9.19 9.46
C GLU A 418 14.05 -10.05 10.67
N MET A 419 13.00 -10.87 10.55
CA MET A 419 12.59 -11.83 11.59
C MET A 419 13.64 -12.92 11.82
N PHE A 420 14.21 -13.49 10.76
CA PHE A 420 15.23 -14.54 10.84
C PHE A 420 16.53 -14.04 11.47
N GLU A 421 17.00 -12.84 11.10
CA GLU A 421 18.17 -12.19 11.69
C GLU A 421 17.96 -11.85 13.17
N ALA A 422 16.72 -11.52 13.55
CA ALA A 422 16.32 -11.36 14.96
C ALA A 422 16.15 -12.70 15.72
N GLY A 423 16.36 -13.84 15.05
CA GLY A 423 16.35 -15.18 15.65
C GLY A 423 14.97 -15.86 15.68
N TYR A 424 13.99 -15.34 14.96
CA TYR A 424 12.67 -15.96 14.86
C TYR A 424 12.64 -17.05 13.78
N ILE A 425 12.17 -18.24 14.16
CA ILE A 425 11.93 -19.39 13.28
C ILE A 425 10.64 -20.08 13.72
N ASP A 426 9.93 -20.66 12.77
CA ASP A 426 8.68 -21.37 13.02
C ASP A 426 8.87 -22.90 12.92
N PRO A 427 8.17 -23.69 13.77
CA PRO A 427 8.13 -25.14 13.60
C PRO A 427 7.34 -25.53 12.35
N LEU A 428 7.64 -26.70 11.77
CA LEU A 428 6.91 -27.20 10.60
C LEU A 428 5.41 -27.47 10.84
N SER A 429 4.98 -27.48 12.11
CA SER A 429 3.58 -27.65 12.51
C SER A 429 2.71 -26.40 12.36
N ILE A 430 3.28 -25.23 12.02
CA ILE A 430 2.47 -24.01 11.86
C ILE A 430 1.35 -24.17 10.84
N ARG A 431 0.22 -23.52 11.11
CA ARG A 431 -0.97 -23.51 10.23
C ARG A 431 -1.19 -22.08 9.71
N ALA A 432 -1.85 -21.99 8.56
CA ALA A 432 -2.29 -20.71 8.03
C ALA A 432 -3.35 -20.09 8.94
N ILE A 433 -3.32 -18.76 9.05
CA ILE A 433 -4.22 -18.00 9.91
C ILE A 433 -5.02 -17.05 9.03
N ARG A 434 -6.34 -17.26 8.95
CA ARG A 434 -7.24 -16.45 8.13
C ARG A 434 -7.32 -15.03 8.65
N LYS A 435 -7.56 -14.89 9.96
CA LYS A 435 -7.67 -13.62 10.67
C LYS A 435 -6.56 -13.53 11.69
N TRP A 436 -5.45 -12.92 11.30
CA TRP A 436 -4.31 -12.68 12.18
C TRP A 436 -4.26 -11.19 12.53
N PRO A 437 -4.58 -10.81 13.77
CA PRO A 437 -4.39 -9.45 14.24
C PRO A 437 -2.90 -9.11 14.31
N LEU A 438 -2.53 -7.93 13.82
CA LEU A 438 -1.13 -7.51 13.72
C LEU A 438 -0.48 -7.27 15.10
N ASP A 439 -1.27 -6.92 16.11
CA ASP A 439 -0.87 -6.78 17.51
C ASP A 439 -0.64 -8.14 18.21
N LYS A 440 -1.06 -9.23 17.57
CA LYS A 440 -0.87 -10.63 18.01
C LYS A 440 0.16 -11.35 17.13
N LEU A 441 1.20 -10.62 16.71
CA LEU A 441 2.21 -11.15 15.80
C LEU A 441 2.95 -12.37 16.38
N LEU A 442 3.39 -12.31 17.64
CA LEU A 442 4.12 -13.42 18.26
C LEU A 442 3.21 -14.45 18.94
N ASP A 443 1.98 -14.05 19.27
CA ASP A 443 0.96 -14.89 19.93
C ASP A 443 -0.28 -15.04 19.03
N PRO A 444 -0.13 -15.68 17.85
CA PRO A 444 -1.23 -15.84 16.92
C PRO A 444 -2.43 -16.58 17.55
N PRO A 445 -3.67 -16.17 17.24
CA PRO A 445 -4.84 -16.88 17.74
C PRO A 445 -4.88 -18.31 17.21
N GLU A 446 -5.46 -19.22 18.00
CA GLU A 446 -5.82 -20.55 17.52
C GLU A 446 -6.94 -20.42 16.50
N ASP A 447 -6.57 -20.42 15.22
CA ASP A 447 -7.51 -20.38 14.11
C ASP A 447 -7.90 -21.83 13.77
N GLY A 448 -9.04 -22.27 14.34
CA GLY A 448 -9.59 -23.63 14.26
C GLY A 448 -9.50 -24.26 12.88
#